data_AF-A0A2R8B9Z6-F1
#
_entry.id   AF-A0A2R8B9Z6-F1
#
_cell.length_a   1.000
_cell.length_b   1.000
_cell.length_c   1.000
_cell.angle_alpha   90.00
_cell.angle_beta   90.00
_cell.angle_gamma   90.00
#
_symmetry.space_group_name_H-M   'P 1'
#
loop_
_entity.id
_entity.type
_entity.pdbx_description
1 polymer ?
#
loop_
_entity_poly.entity_id
_entity_poly.type
_entity_poly.pdbx_seq_one_letter_code
_entity_poly.pdbx_strand_id
1 'polypeptide(L)'
;MTCTTGNCPPPADKCAAIRKKIDEAINRDKRAMGDNKTHGLKHRFPEQIRGANGPGTQSWTNHHNQIVNQQKHLDKLLKELIKNRCGPPPPGARTWATRPAPKPSEWVGPATSPSPSVLPSAETATKVVATVGIGYLIYRGVRMLPSLFPPAWPTIPANLAIP
;
A
#
# COMPACT_ATOMS: atom_id res chain seq x y z
N MET A 1 -28.85 36.15 -15.99
CA MET A 1 -28.63 35.43 -17.27
C MET A 1 -29.76 34.42 -17.42
N THR A 2 -30.75 34.74 -18.24
CA THR A 2 -31.86 33.83 -18.56
C THR A 2 -31.57 33.21 -19.91
N CYS A 3 -31.50 31.88 -19.96
CA CYS A 3 -31.40 31.16 -21.22
C CYS A 3 -32.66 30.33 -21.40
N THR A 4 -33.44 30.72 -22.39
CA THR A 4 -34.61 30.00 -22.89
C THR A 4 -34.13 29.14 -24.05
N THR A 5 -34.50 27.86 -24.06
CA THR A 5 -34.18 26.80 -25.07
C THR A 5 -32.89 25.98 -24.84
N GLY A 6 -33.06 24.85 -24.14
CA GLY A 6 -32.49 23.52 -24.45
C GLY A 6 -30.98 23.25 -24.46
N ASN A 7 -30.11 24.23 -24.67
CA ASN A 7 -28.66 24.02 -24.87
C ASN A 7 -27.81 25.06 -24.15
N CYS A 8 -28.10 25.27 -22.86
CA CYS A 8 -27.25 26.12 -22.02
C CYS A 8 -25.96 25.36 -21.66
N PRO A 9 -24.78 25.98 -21.78
CA PRO A 9 -23.58 25.41 -21.19
C PRO A 9 -23.77 25.28 -19.66
N PRO A 10 -23.19 24.25 -19.03
CA PRO A 10 -23.19 24.13 -17.58
C PRO A 10 -22.61 25.41 -16.96
N PRO A 11 -23.09 25.83 -15.78
CA PRO A 11 -22.52 27.00 -15.12
C PRO A 11 -21.04 26.71 -14.81
N ALA A 12 -20.19 27.72 -15.01
CA ALA A 12 -18.73 27.57 -15.01
C ALA A 12 -18.19 27.02 -13.67
N ASP A 13 -18.87 27.33 -12.57
CA ASP A 13 -18.61 26.85 -11.22
C ASP A 13 -18.70 25.32 -11.10
N LYS A 14 -19.70 24.69 -11.73
CA LYS A 14 -19.91 23.24 -11.70
C LYS A 14 -18.77 22.51 -12.40
N CYS A 15 -18.38 22.97 -13.57
CA CYS A 15 -17.28 22.36 -14.32
C CYS A 15 -15.93 22.54 -13.61
N ALA A 16 -15.68 23.73 -13.05
CA ALA A 16 -14.51 23.98 -12.23
C ALA A 16 -14.47 23.06 -11.00
N ALA A 17 -15.61 22.85 -10.33
CA ALA A 17 -15.70 21.97 -9.17
C ALA A 17 -15.41 20.50 -9.52
N ILE A 18 -15.95 19.97 -10.63
CA ILE A 18 -15.64 18.61 -11.08
C ILE A 18 -14.16 18.47 -11.43
N ARG A 19 -13.58 19.46 -12.13
CA ARG A 19 -12.15 19.48 -12.48
C ARG A 19 -11.26 19.51 -11.24
N LYS A 20 -11.62 20.29 -10.23
CA LYS A 20 -10.92 20.31 -8.94
C LYS A 20 -10.94 18.95 -8.25
N LYS A 21 -12.09 18.27 -8.23
CA LYS A 21 -12.19 16.91 -7.66
C LYS A 21 -11.35 15.89 -8.43
N ILE A 22 -11.30 15.99 -9.76
CA ILE A 22 -10.43 15.15 -10.61
C ILE A 22 -8.96 15.37 -10.25
N ASP A 23 -8.56 16.64 -10.12
CA ASP A 23 -7.21 17.01 -9.73
C ASP A 23 -6.85 16.48 -8.34
N GLU A 24 -7.72 16.69 -7.35
CA GLU A 24 -7.51 16.18 -5.99
C GLU A 24 -7.42 14.64 -5.96
N ALA A 25 -8.27 13.95 -6.74
CA ALA A 25 -8.24 12.49 -6.81
C ALA A 25 -6.92 11.95 -7.37
N ILE A 26 -6.23 12.69 -8.24
CA ILE A 26 -4.97 12.26 -8.87
C ILE A 26 -3.75 12.78 -8.11
N ASN A 27 -3.71 14.08 -7.85
CA ASN A 27 -2.52 14.85 -7.51
C ASN A 27 -2.44 15.26 -6.04
N ARG A 28 -3.51 15.13 -5.24
CA ARG A 28 -3.51 15.67 -3.88
C ARG A 28 -2.40 15.07 -3.02
N ASP A 29 -1.55 15.94 -2.47
CA ASP A 29 -0.61 15.57 -1.43
C ASP A 29 -1.19 15.91 -0.05
N LYS A 30 -1.51 14.88 0.75
CA LYS A 30 -1.99 15.08 2.13
C LYS A 30 -0.96 15.82 2.99
N ARG A 31 0.33 15.55 2.79
CA ARG A 31 1.40 16.10 3.64
C ARG A 31 1.57 17.59 3.41
N ALA A 32 1.37 18.06 2.18
CA ALA A 32 1.37 19.48 1.86
C ALA A 32 0.14 20.23 2.39
N MET A 33 -1.02 19.56 2.43
CA MET A 33 -2.30 20.20 2.78
C MET A 33 -2.60 20.20 4.28
N GLY A 34 -1.92 19.37 5.08
CA GLY A 34 -2.06 19.35 6.54
C GLY A 34 -3.42 18.90 7.08
N ASP A 35 -4.36 18.48 6.22
CA ASP A 35 -5.70 18.02 6.61
C ASP A 35 -5.83 16.49 6.57
N ASN A 36 -6.86 15.97 7.25
CA ASN A 36 -7.10 14.54 7.42
C ASN A 36 -7.61 13.81 6.17
N LYS A 37 -7.69 14.50 5.01
CA LYS A 37 -8.15 13.88 3.76
C LYS A 37 -7.09 12.96 3.15
N THR A 38 -7.53 12.12 2.22
CA THR A 38 -6.74 11.05 1.60
C THR A 38 -5.82 11.51 0.47
N HIS A 39 -4.62 10.94 0.37
CA HIS A 39 -3.71 11.15 -0.75
C HIS A 39 -4.36 10.89 -2.13
N GLY A 40 -3.89 11.60 -3.15
CA GLY A 40 -4.17 11.35 -4.56
C GLY A 40 -3.53 10.04 -5.04
N LEU A 41 -4.01 9.50 -6.17
CA LEU A 41 -3.49 8.27 -6.75
C LEU A 41 -1.98 8.31 -7.01
N LYS A 42 -1.40 9.46 -7.38
CA LYS A 42 0.04 9.62 -7.59
C LYS A 42 0.89 9.28 -6.37
N HIS A 43 0.38 9.52 -5.17
CA HIS A 43 1.10 9.25 -3.92
C HIS A 43 0.78 7.83 -3.41
N ARG A 44 -0.45 7.37 -3.58
CA ARG A 44 -0.86 6.05 -3.09
C ARG A 44 -0.17 4.89 -3.81
N PHE A 45 0.02 4.99 -5.13
CA PHE A 45 0.71 3.93 -5.87
C PHE A 45 2.13 3.64 -5.32
N PRO A 46 3.02 4.64 -5.19
CA PRO A 46 4.33 4.40 -4.59
C PRO A 46 4.27 4.04 -3.10
N GLU A 47 3.28 4.55 -2.34
CA GLU A 47 3.08 4.14 -0.94
C GLU A 47 2.72 2.66 -0.80
N GLN A 48 1.98 2.08 -1.74
CA GLN A 48 1.73 0.64 -1.76
C GLN A 48 3.02 -0.14 -2.04
N ILE A 49 3.80 0.29 -3.03
CA ILE A 49 5.02 -0.40 -3.49
C ILE A 49 6.14 -0.32 -2.45
N ARG A 50 6.28 0.82 -1.77
CA ARG A 50 7.40 1.12 -0.85
C ARG A 50 6.96 1.20 0.61
N GLY A 51 5.73 0.81 0.92
CA GLY A 51 5.19 0.85 2.27
C GLY A 51 5.82 -0.19 3.19
N ALA A 52 5.85 0.11 4.48
CA ALA A 52 6.37 -0.79 5.51
C ALA A 52 5.60 -2.12 5.63
N ASN A 53 4.31 -2.11 5.33
CA ASN A 53 3.44 -3.28 5.42
C ASN A 53 3.22 -3.88 4.03
N GLY A 54 3.89 -5.01 3.76
CA GLY A 54 3.86 -5.69 2.46
C GLY A 54 2.65 -6.60 2.23
N PRO A 55 2.66 -7.35 1.12
CA PRO A 55 1.59 -8.29 0.74
C PRO A 55 1.25 -9.31 1.83
N GLY A 56 -0.03 -9.68 1.91
CA GLY A 56 -0.54 -10.60 2.93
C GLY A 56 -0.90 -9.92 4.27
N THR A 57 -0.57 -8.64 4.46
CA THR A 57 -0.99 -7.87 5.64
C THR A 57 -2.36 -7.23 5.44
N GLN A 58 -3.10 -7.00 6.54
CA GLN A 58 -4.36 -6.24 6.48
C GLN A 58 -4.13 -4.82 5.96
N SER A 59 -3.00 -4.20 6.30
CA SER A 59 -2.64 -2.86 5.82
C SER A 59 -2.49 -2.82 4.30
N TRP A 60 -1.87 -3.83 3.69
CA TRP A 60 -1.77 -3.95 2.22
C TRP A 60 -3.14 -4.06 1.56
N THR A 61 -4.02 -4.92 2.09
CA THR A 61 -5.38 -5.11 1.57
C THR A 61 -6.21 -3.84 1.69
N ASN A 62 -6.16 -3.17 2.85
CA ASN A 62 -6.85 -1.91 3.07
C ASN A 62 -6.39 -0.84 2.07
N HIS A 63 -5.09 -0.73 1.86
CA HIS A 63 -4.54 0.28 0.97
C HIS A 63 -4.82 -0.03 -0.52
N HIS A 64 -4.78 -1.30 -0.92
CA HIS A 64 -5.24 -1.75 -2.22
C HIS A 64 -6.71 -1.35 -2.47
N ASN A 65 -7.59 -1.61 -1.51
CA ASN A 65 -9.00 -1.22 -1.59
C ASN A 65 -9.18 0.30 -1.70
N GLN A 66 -8.37 1.10 -0.99
CA GLN A 66 -8.38 2.56 -1.12
C GLN A 66 -7.98 3.01 -2.53
N ILE A 67 -6.95 2.41 -3.13
CA ILE A 67 -6.54 2.70 -4.52
C ILE A 67 -7.69 2.39 -5.48
N VAL A 68 -8.24 1.17 -5.43
CA VAL A 68 -9.31 0.73 -6.34
C VAL A 68 -10.57 1.58 -6.18
N ASN A 69 -10.96 1.90 -4.95
CA ASN A 69 -12.13 2.75 -4.71
C ASN A 69 -11.92 4.18 -5.21
N GLN A 70 -10.71 4.72 -5.07
CA GLN A 70 -10.37 6.05 -5.59
C GLN A 70 -10.32 6.08 -7.12
N GLN A 71 -9.87 5.00 -7.77
CA GLN A 71 -9.96 4.84 -9.22
C GLN A 71 -11.40 4.79 -9.72
N LYS A 72 -12.28 4.04 -9.04
CA LYS A 72 -13.72 4.05 -9.32
C LYS A 72 -14.34 5.44 -9.13
N HIS A 73 -13.93 6.16 -8.08
CA HIS A 73 -14.38 7.53 -7.85
C HIS A 73 -13.92 8.48 -8.97
N LEU A 74 -12.66 8.39 -9.39
CA LEU A 74 -12.14 9.16 -10.51
C LEU A 74 -12.90 8.86 -11.81
N ASP A 75 -13.17 7.60 -12.14
CA ASP A 75 -13.98 7.24 -13.31
C ASP A 75 -15.39 7.87 -13.26
N LYS A 76 -16.04 7.89 -12.08
CA LYS A 76 -17.32 8.57 -11.88
C LYS A 76 -17.21 10.07 -12.16
N LEU A 77 -16.17 10.75 -11.66
CA LEU A 77 -15.94 12.17 -11.93
C LEU A 77 -15.70 12.45 -13.42
N LEU A 78 -14.97 11.58 -14.12
CA LEU A 78 -14.76 11.71 -15.57
C LEU A 78 -16.06 11.54 -16.35
N LYS A 79 -16.92 10.60 -15.95
CA LYS A 79 -18.27 10.45 -16.51
C LYS A 79 -19.14 11.66 -16.20
N GLU A 80 -19.05 12.21 -15.00
CA GLU A 80 -19.77 13.42 -14.60
C GLU A 80 -19.33 14.64 -15.42
N LEU A 81 -18.04 14.81 -15.67
CA LEU A 81 -17.49 15.86 -16.53
C LEU A 81 -18.11 15.82 -17.94
N ILE A 82 -18.15 14.62 -18.54
CA ILE A 82 -18.72 14.40 -19.88
C ILE A 82 -20.23 14.63 -19.86
N LYS A 83 -20.94 14.06 -18.88
CA LYS A 83 -22.39 14.22 -18.73
C LYS A 83 -22.80 15.68 -18.64
N ASN A 84 -22.01 16.50 -17.96
CA ASN A 84 -22.27 17.92 -17.81
C ASN A 84 -21.72 18.78 -18.95
N ARG A 85 -21.16 18.19 -20.02
CA ARG A 85 -20.58 18.93 -21.16
C ARG A 85 -19.45 19.90 -20.75
N CYS A 86 -18.65 19.52 -19.76
CA CYS A 86 -17.56 20.35 -19.22
C CYS A 86 -16.25 20.29 -20.05
N GLY A 87 -16.32 19.86 -21.30
CA GLY A 87 -15.15 19.65 -22.18
C GLY A 87 -14.41 18.33 -21.93
N PRO A 88 -13.26 18.12 -22.58
CA PRO A 88 -12.52 16.86 -22.47
C PRO A 88 -11.90 16.69 -21.07
N PRO A 89 -11.70 15.43 -20.64
CA PRO A 89 -11.02 15.12 -19.40
C PRO A 89 -9.55 15.56 -19.43
N PRO A 90 -8.95 15.87 -18.26
CA PRO A 90 -7.53 16.20 -18.19
C PRO A 90 -6.65 15.09 -18.78
N PRO A 91 -5.54 15.42 -19.48
CA PRO A 91 -4.61 14.43 -20.02
C PRO A 91 -4.15 13.44 -18.94
N GLY A 92 -4.13 12.15 -19.28
CA GLY A 92 -3.72 11.09 -18.36
C GLY A 92 -4.70 10.74 -17.24
N ALA A 93 -5.80 11.49 -17.04
CA ALA A 93 -6.78 11.18 -15.98
C ALA A 93 -7.44 9.80 -16.18
N ARG A 94 -7.75 9.46 -17.44
CA ARG A 94 -8.25 8.12 -17.80
C ARG A 94 -7.23 7.04 -17.47
N THR A 95 -5.95 7.27 -17.76
CA THR A 95 -4.86 6.34 -17.42
C THR A 95 -4.81 6.07 -15.93
N TRP A 96 -4.95 7.10 -15.08
CA TRP A 96 -4.99 6.90 -13.62
C TRP A 96 -6.21 6.11 -13.15
N ALA A 97 -7.38 6.34 -13.75
CA ALA A 97 -8.61 5.64 -13.43
C ALA A 97 -8.58 4.15 -13.80
N THR A 98 -7.87 3.77 -14.86
CA THR A 98 -7.83 2.39 -15.37
C THR A 98 -6.50 1.66 -15.10
N ARG A 99 -5.50 2.34 -14.56
CA ARG A 99 -4.20 1.74 -14.23
C ARG A 99 -4.38 0.50 -13.35
N PRO A 100 -3.74 -0.63 -13.64
CA PRO A 100 -3.76 -1.76 -12.71
C PRO A 100 -3.17 -1.34 -11.36
N ALA A 101 -3.87 -1.64 -10.26
CA ALA A 101 -3.33 -1.43 -8.92
C ALA A 101 -2.06 -2.27 -8.71
N PRO A 102 -1.10 -1.83 -7.87
CA PRO A 102 0.15 -2.55 -7.67
C PRO A 102 -0.09 -3.98 -7.18
N LYS A 103 0.58 -4.93 -7.83
CA LYS A 103 0.53 -6.35 -7.51
C LYS A 103 1.47 -6.68 -6.35
N PRO A 104 1.24 -7.79 -5.64
CA PRO A 104 2.16 -8.28 -4.61
C PRO A 104 3.62 -8.39 -5.07
N SER A 105 3.85 -8.82 -6.32
CA SER A 105 5.19 -8.97 -6.91
C SER A 105 5.93 -7.65 -7.14
N GLU A 106 5.24 -6.52 -7.08
CA GLU A 106 5.83 -5.18 -7.29
C GLU A 106 6.28 -4.53 -5.97
N TRP A 107 6.00 -5.15 -4.81
CA TRP A 107 6.40 -4.60 -3.51
C TRP A 107 7.91 -4.72 -3.30
N VAL A 108 8.55 -3.59 -2.96
CA VAL A 108 10.00 -3.51 -2.69
C VAL A 108 10.31 -3.14 -1.23
N GLY A 109 9.27 -2.84 -0.44
CA GLY A 109 9.43 -2.40 0.94
C GLY A 109 9.97 -0.96 1.07
N PRO A 110 10.09 -0.47 2.31
CA PRO A 110 10.68 0.83 2.56
C PRO A 110 12.15 0.80 2.17
N ALA A 111 12.61 1.86 1.49
CA ALA A 111 14.04 2.01 1.23
C ALA A 111 14.77 2.03 2.57
N THR A 112 15.66 1.06 2.79
CA THR A 112 16.60 1.14 3.90
C THR A 112 17.50 2.34 3.63
N SER A 113 17.39 3.41 4.43
CA SER A 113 18.49 4.37 4.51
C SER A 113 19.76 3.56 4.80
N PRO A 114 20.86 3.74 4.05
CA PRO A 114 22.13 3.20 4.48
C PRO A 114 22.40 3.80 5.86
N SER A 115 22.34 2.97 6.90
CA SER A 115 22.95 3.31 8.18
C SER A 115 24.39 3.70 7.86
N PRO A 116 24.92 4.82 8.39
CA PRO A 116 26.33 5.13 8.23
C PRO A 116 27.11 3.91 8.70
N SER A 117 27.87 3.32 7.77
CA SER A 117 28.64 2.11 7.98
C SER A 117 29.56 2.33 9.18
N VAL A 118 29.28 1.64 10.29
CA VAL A 118 30.32 1.37 11.28
C VAL A 118 31.33 0.51 10.56
N LEU A 119 32.48 1.09 10.21
CA LEU A 119 33.65 0.37 9.72
C LEU A 119 33.94 -0.76 10.72
N PRO A 120 33.87 -2.04 10.34
CA PRO A 120 34.35 -3.09 11.21
C PRO A 120 35.88 -3.00 11.20
N SER A 121 36.45 -2.50 12.30
CA SER A 121 37.85 -2.73 12.63
C SER A 121 38.08 -4.24 12.56
N ALA A 122 39.08 -4.64 11.80
CA ALA A 122 39.41 -6.02 11.49
C ALA A 122 39.88 -6.75 12.74
N GLU A 123 38.96 -7.23 13.56
CA GLU A 123 39.15 -8.28 14.57
C GLU A 123 37.80 -8.48 15.27
N THR A 124 36.96 -9.36 14.71
CA THR A 124 36.00 -10.22 15.42
C THR A 124 34.94 -10.64 14.40
N ALA A 125 35.18 -11.81 13.82
CA ALA A 125 34.18 -12.57 13.10
C ALA A 125 33.13 -13.10 14.09
N THR A 126 32.00 -12.41 14.22
CA THR A 126 30.78 -13.05 14.73
C THR A 126 29.57 -12.49 13.99
N LYS A 127 28.84 -13.42 13.38
CA LYS A 127 27.63 -13.22 12.59
C LYS A 127 26.66 -12.24 13.25
N VAL A 128 26.63 -10.99 12.79
CA VAL A 128 25.52 -10.09 13.04
C VAL A 128 24.84 -9.83 11.70
N VAL A 129 23.99 -10.78 11.30
CA VAL A 129 22.96 -10.53 10.29
C VAL A 129 21.78 -9.97 11.08
N ALA A 130 21.70 -8.65 11.18
CA ALA A 130 20.58 -7.97 11.83
C ALA A 130 19.43 -7.78 10.84
N THR A 131 18.24 -8.14 11.31
CA THR A 131 17.14 -8.63 10.50
C THR A 131 15.82 -8.11 11.00
N VAL A 132 14.99 -7.64 10.08
CA VAL A 132 13.57 -7.36 10.38
C VAL A 132 12.67 -8.57 10.02
N GLY A 133 13.22 -9.66 9.46
CA GLY A 133 12.46 -10.88 9.11
C GLY A 133 12.75 -12.14 9.94
N ILE A 134 13.87 -12.19 10.69
CA ILE A 134 14.28 -13.44 11.38
C ILE A 134 13.39 -13.75 12.56
N GLY A 135 12.90 -12.76 13.33
CA GLY A 135 12.05 -13.02 14.48
C GLY A 135 10.81 -13.84 14.12
N TYR A 136 10.16 -13.53 13.00
CA TYR A 136 8.98 -14.26 12.53
C TYR A 136 9.33 -15.64 11.95
N LEU A 137 10.46 -15.77 11.25
CA LEU A 137 10.93 -17.07 10.72
C LEU A 137 11.39 -18.01 11.83
N ILE A 138 12.08 -17.51 12.86
CA ILE A 138 12.44 -18.26 14.07
C ILE A 138 11.18 -18.62 14.84
N TYR A 139 10.29 -17.67 15.11
CA TYR A 139 9.03 -17.95 15.79
C TYR A 139 8.21 -19.03 15.05
N ARG A 140 8.14 -18.95 13.71
CA ARG A 140 7.44 -19.94 12.88
C ARG A 140 8.15 -21.29 12.85
N GLY A 141 9.48 -21.33 12.85
CA GLY A 141 10.26 -22.56 12.96
C GLY A 141 10.11 -23.25 14.32
N VAL A 142 10.20 -22.48 15.42
CA VAL A 142 10.04 -22.97 16.80
C VAL A 142 8.60 -23.42 17.07
N ARG A 143 7.60 -22.76 16.49
CA ARG A 143 6.19 -23.18 16.60
C ARG A 143 5.90 -24.51 15.86
N MET A 144 6.69 -24.86 14.84
CA MET A 144 6.57 -26.09 14.03
C MET A 144 7.41 -27.26 14.58
N LEU A 145 8.30 -27.01 15.54
CA LEU A 145 9.11 -28.03 16.22
C LEU A 145 8.32 -29.13 16.98
N PRO A 146 7.09 -28.92 17.50
CA PRO A 146 6.37 -29.98 18.20
C PRO A 146 5.98 -31.18 17.32
N SER A 147 6.08 -31.07 15.99
CA SER A 147 5.72 -32.14 15.05
C SER A 147 6.91 -32.86 14.40
N LEU A 148 8.16 -32.50 14.75
CA LEU A 148 9.37 -33.18 14.28
C LEU A 148 9.87 -34.28 15.22
N PHE A 149 9.23 -34.44 16.39
CA PHE A 149 9.49 -35.56 17.31
C PHE A 149 8.21 -36.21 17.86
N PRO A 150 7.39 -36.92 17.05
CA PRO A 150 6.38 -37.81 17.58
C PRO A 150 6.65 -39.23 17.05
N PRO A 151 7.45 -40.09 17.73
CA PRO A 151 6.84 -41.06 18.68
C PRO A 151 7.84 -41.80 19.61
N ALA A 152 8.79 -41.14 20.30
CA ALA A 152 9.82 -41.88 21.05
C ALA A 152 9.56 -42.08 22.55
N TRP A 153 8.68 -41.33 23.22
CA TRP A 153 8.36 -41.55 24.65
C TRP A 153 6.85 -41.72 24.80
N PRO A 154 6.34 -42.70 25.58
CA PRO A 154 6.93 -43.20 26.83
C PRO A 154 6.85 -44.72 27.05
N THR A 155 7.96 -45.38 27.41
CA THR A 155 8.06 -46.64 28.21
C THR A 155 9.55 -47.05 28.20
N ILE A 156 10.33 -47.37 29.24
CA ILE A 156 10.17 -47.92 30.61
C ILE A 156 11.42 -47.51 31.43
N PRO A 157 11.31 -47.33 32.76
CA PRO A 157 12.40 -46.91 33.64
C PRO A 157 13.41 -48.03 33.88
N ALA A 158 14.71 -47.76 33.63
CA ALA A 158 15.79 -48.66 34.02
C ALA A 158 16.48 -48.13 35.29
N ASN A 159 16.05 -48.68 36.44
CA ASN A 159 16.92 -49.05 37.56
C ASN A 159 18.05 -48.08 37.93
N LEU A 160 17.71 -46.82 38.24
CA LEU A 160 18.63 -45.85 38.85
C LEU A 160 18.36 -45.63 40.35
N ALA A 161 17.83 -46.65 41.03
CA ALA A 161 17.53 -46.59 42.46
C ALA A 161 17.72 -47.96 43.14
N ILE A 162 18.96 -48.46 43.19
CA ILE A 162 19.41 -49.29 44.31
C ILE A 162 20.85 -48.85 44.65
N PRO A 163 21.13 -48.49 45.91
CA PRO A 163 22.46 -48.08 46.39
C PRO A 163 23.46 -49.23 46.45
#